data_AF-A0A2W6TMJ4-F1
#
_entry.id   AF-A0A2W6TMJ4-F1
#
_cell.length_a   1.000
_cell.length_b   1.000
_cell.length_c   1.000
_cell.angle_alpha   90.00
_cell.angle_beta   90.00
_cell.angle_gamma   90.00
#
_symmetry.space_group_name_H-M   'P 1'
#
loop_
_entity.id
_entity.type
_entity.pdbx_description
1 polymer ?
#
loop_
_entity_poly.entity_id
_entity_poly.type
_entity_poly.pdbx_seq_one_letter_code
_entity_poly.pdbx_strand_id
1 'polypeptide(L)'
;TNEDEIIGVITDGDLRRMLMKGDDISKVQAKDIMSAQPKTIERTALAKDAMKILKENNIGQLVVTENGKYFGIIDLHKLLDEGIN
;
A
#
# COMPACT_ATOMS: atom_id res chain seq x y z
N THR A 1 -11.71 -3.59 -1.19
CA THR A 1 -11.65 -4.56 -2.29
C THR A 1 -12.98 -4.57 -3.02
N ASN A 2 -13.03 -5.11 -4.24
CA ASN A 2 -14.27 -5.39 -4.96
C ASN A 2 -14.22 -6.86 -5.39
N GLU A 3 -15.03 -7.73 -4.80
CA GLU A 3 -15.01 -9.19 -5.11
C GLU A 3 -13.58 -9.79 -5.11
N ASP A 4 -12.82 -9.54 -4.03
CA ASP A 4 -11.40 -9.87 -3.84
C ASP A 4 -10.37 -9.03 -4.64
N GLU A 5 -10.80 -8.18 -5.57
CA GLU A 5 -9.91 -7.28 -6.30
C GLU A 5 -9.42 -6.14 -5.41
N ILE A 6 -8.12 -5.85 -5.48
CA ILE A 6 -7.51 -4.76 -4.72
C ILE A 6 -7.74 -3.44 -5.45
N ILE A 7 -8.73 -2.67 -4.98
CA ILE A 7 -9.14 -1.40 -5.60
C ILE A 7 -8.44 -0.16 -5.01
N GLY A 8 -7.74 -0.30 -3.88
CA GLY A 8 -7.15 0.85 -3.18
C GLY A 8 -6.36 0.45 -1.94
N VAL A 9 -5.56 1.40 -1.45
CA VAL A 9 -4.86 1.34 -0.17
C VAL A 9 -5.14 2.61 0.63
N ILE A 10 -5.19 2.47 1.96
CA ILE A 10 -5.24 3.60 2.88
C ILE A 10 -3.95 3.57 3.68
N THR A 11 -3.22 4.67 3.65
CA THR A 11 -1.99 4.87 4.43
C THR A 11 -2.22 5.88 5.55
N ASP A 12 -1.30 5.96 6.52
CA ASP A 12 -1.32 7.00 7.55
C ASP A 12 -1.29 8.41 6.94
N GLY A 13 -0.67 8.56 5.76
CA GLY A 13 -0.67 9.81 5.00
C GLY A 13 -2.07 10.20 4.53
N ASP A 14 -2.87 9.23 4.06
CA ASP A 14 -4.26 9.45 3.66
C ASP A 14 -5.12 9.82 4.86
N LEU A 15 -4.98 9.07 5.96
CA LEU A 15 -5.70 9.34 7.21
C LEU A 15 -5.38 10.74 7.74
N ARG A 16 -4.09 11.09 7.82
CA ARG A 16 -3.65 12.43 8.25
C ARG A 16 -4.24 13.53 7.36
N ARG A 17 -4.20 13.36 6.03
CA ARG A 17 -4.77 14.33 5.09
C ARG A 17 -6.27 14.49 5.27
N MET A 18 -7.01 13.41 5.51
CA MET A 18 -8.44 13.48 5.79
C MET A 18 -8.71 14.23 7.10
N LEU A 19 -8.01 13.90 8.18
CA LEU A 19 -8.20 14.54 9.48
C LEU A 19 -7.93 16.06 9.41
N MET A 20 -6.95 16.48 8.61
CA MET A 20 -6.63 17.90 8.41
C MET A 20 -7.71 18.68 7.65
N LYS A 21 -8.58 18.02 6.87
CA LYS A 21 -9.70 18.69 6.19
C LYS A 21 -10.83 19.06 7.15
N GLY A 22 -10.88 18.44 8.34
CA GLY A 22 -11.93 18.66 9.32
C GLY A 22 -13.27 18.03 8.94
N ASP A 23 -13.25 17.02 8.07
CA ASP A 23 -14.45 16.28 7.68
C ASP A 23 -15.05 15.55 8.90
N ASP A 24 -16.37 15.44 8.93
CA ASP A 24 -17.07 14.62 9.91
C ASP A 24 -16.74 13.14 9.67
N ILE A 25 -15.83 12.60 10.49
CA ILE A 25 -15.30 11.23 10.38
C ILE A 25 -16.42 10.19 10.32
N SER A 26 -17.57 10.45 10.97
CA SER A 26 -18.71 9.52 10.96
C SER A 26 -19.34 9.33 9.56
N LYS A 27 -19.06 10.24 8.63
CA LYS A 27 -19.57 10.22 7.25
C LYS A 27 -18.54 9.81 6.21
N VAL A 28 -17.26 9.75 6.58
CA VAL A 28 -16.18 9.39 5.66
C VAL A 28 -16.18 7.89 5.38
N GLN A 29 -16.22 7.51 4.11
CA GLN A 29 -16.06 6.12 3.68
C GLN A 29 -14.61 5.84 3.27
N ALA A 30 -14.20 4.58 3.35
CA ALA A 30 -12.85 4.15 2.93
C ALA A 30 -12.52 4.58 1.48
N LYS A 31 -13.51 4.51 0.58
CA LYS A 31 -13.36 4.91 -0.82
C LYS A 31 -13.08 6.41 -1.01
N ASP A 32 -13.44 7.24 -0.03
CA ASP A 32 -13.31 8.69 -0.10
C ASP A 32 -11.87 9.13 0.23
N ILE A 33 -11.11 8.28 0.90
CA ILE A 33 -9.75 8.58 1.38
C ILE A 33 -8.68 7.65 0.81
N MET A 34 -9.06 6.49 0.26
CA MET A 34 -8.09 5.56 -0.30
C MET A 34 -7.37 6.14 -1.52
N SER A 35 -6.09 5.82 -1.64
CA SER A 35 -5.36 5.94 -2.89
C SER A 35 -5.76 4.78 -3.82
N ALA A 36 -6.31 5.10 -4.98
CA ALA A 36 -6.71 4.11 -5.98
C ALA A 36 -5.50 3.47 -6.68
N GLN A 37 -5.66 2.23 -7.17
CA GLN A 37 -4.63 1.48 -7.91
C GLN A 37 -3.30 1.38 -7.14
N PRO A 38 -3.29 0.68 -6.00
CA PRO A 38 -2.07 0.53 -5.22
C PRO A 38 -0.99 -0.18 -6.05
N LYS A 39 0.27 0.18 -5.80
CA LYS A 39 1.37 -0.59 -6.37
C LYS A 39 1.38 -1.98 -5.74
N THR A 40 1.50 -2.99 -6.59
CA THR A 40 1.50 -4.40 -6.20
C THR A 40 2.76 -5.09 -6.70
N ILE A 41 3.08 -6.22 -6.08
CA ILE A 41 4.10 -7.15 -6.54
C ILE A 41 3.65 -8.59 -6.25
N GLU A 42 3.92 -9.52 -7.17
CA GLU A 42 3.61 -10.93 -6.93
C GLU A 42 4.52 -11.52 -5.84
N ARG A 43 3.96 -12.41 -5.02
CA ARG A 43 4.64 -13.08 -3.90
C ARG A 43 5.93 -13.78 -4.30
N THR A 44 6.01 -14.24 -5.54
CA THR A 44 7.17 -14.96 -6.08
C THR A 44 8.31 -14.03 -6.53
N ALA A 45 8.11 -12.72 -6.52
CA ALA A 45 9.13 -11.75 -6.91
C ALA A 45 10.26 -11.67 -5.87
N LEU A 46 11.42 -11.17 -6.30
CA LEU A 46 12.56 -11.01 -5.41
C LEU A 46 12.37 -9.78 -4.52
N ALA A 47 12.88 -9.84 -3.29
CA ALA A 47 12.87 -8.71 -2.36
C ALA A 47 13.55 -7.45 -2.95
N LYS A 48 14.54 -7.63 -3.82
CA LYS A 48 15.21 -6.54 -4.54
C LYS A 48 14.27 -5.80 -5.51
N ASP A 49 13.36 -6.53 -6.15
CA ASP A 49 12.37 -5.93 -7.05
C ASP A 49 11.34 -5.13 -6.25
N ALA A 50 10.91 -5.65 -5.10
CA ALA A 50 10.07 -4.91 -4.15
C ALA A 50 10.75 -3.62 -3.68
N MET A 51 12.03 -3.69 -3.28
CA MET A 51 12.82 -2.52 -2.88
C MET A 51 12.90 -1.47 -3.98
N LYS A 52 13.11 -1.90 -5.24
CA LYS A 52 13.14 -1.00 -6.39
C LYS A 52 11.81 -0.27 -6.56
N ILE A 53 10.68 -0.98 -6.52
CA ILE A 53 9.34 -0.37 -6.64
C ILE A 53 9.10 0.65 -5.52
N LEU A 54 9.40 0.28 -4.27
CA LEU A 54 9.26 1.17 -3.11
C LEU A 54 10.02 2.49 -3.31
N LYS A 55 11.29 2.41 -3.72
CA LYS A 55 12.16 3.58 -3.96
C LYS A 55 11.71 4.43 -5.14
N GLU A 56 11.43 3.81 -6.29
CA GLU A 56 11.03 4.54 -7.51
C GLU A 56 9.70 5.27 -7.35
N ASN A 57 8.79 4.74 -6.54
CA ASN A 57 7.48 5.35 -6.28
C ASN A 57 7.47 6.21 -5.00
N ASN A 58 8.59 6.28 -4.28
CA ASN A 58 8.73 7.00 -3.01
C ASN A 58 7.63 6.63 -1.98
N ILE A 59 7.36 5.32 -1.86
CA ILE A 59 6.36 4.74 -0.95
C ILE A 59 7.04 3.83 0.07
N GLY A 60 6.50 3.78 1.29
CA GLY A 60 7.04 2.96 2.38
C GLY A 60 6.50 1.54 2.45
N GLN A 61 5.39 1.25 1.75
CA GLN A 61 4.72 -0.04 1.80
C GLN A 61 4.29 -0.47 0.40
N LEU A 62 4.32 -1.78 0.15
CA LEU A 62 3.97 -2.38 -1.12
C LEU A 62 3.03 -3.57 -0.90
N VAL A 63 1.95 -3.62 -1.67
CA VAL A 63 0.97 -4.70 -1.57
C VAL A 63 1.52 -5.94 -2.27
N VAL A 64 1.49 -7.09 -1.61
CA VAL A 64 1.88 -8.36 -2.19
C VAL A 64 0.64 -9.10 -2.66
N THR A 65 0.70 -9.61 -3.89
CA THR A 65 -0.37 -10.39 -4.51
C THR A 65 0.04 -11.83 -4.76
N GLU A 66 -0.93 -12.73 -4.84
CA GLU A 66 -0.76 -14.09 -5.35
C GLU A 66 -1.85 -14.33 -6.39
N ASN A 67 -1.47 -14.38 -7.66
CA ASN A 67 -2.41 -14.43 -8.80
C ASN A 67 -3.39 -13.24 -8.77
N GLY A 68 -2.90 -12.03 -8.52
CA GLY A 68 -3.70 -10.81 -8.46
C GLY A 68 -4.60 -10.66 -7.22
N LYS A 69 -4.67 -11.66 -6.34
CA LYS A 69 -5.38 -11.57 -5.06
C LYS A 69 -4.47 -11.08 -3.95
N TYR A 70 -5.04 -10.42 -2.94
CA TYR A 70 -4.26 -9.97 -1.78
C TYR A 70 -3.58 -11.14 -1.07
N PHE A 71 -2.27 -11.03 -0.89
CA PHE A 71 -1.45 -12.00 -0.17
C PHE A 71 -0.85 -11.40 1.11
N GLY A 72 -0.40 -10.14 1.06
CA GLY A 72 0.24 -9.50 2.21
C GLY A 72 0.76 -8.09 1.91
N ILE A 73 1.65 -7.59 2.78
CA ILE A 73 2.30 -6.28 2.64
C ILE A 73 3.79 -6.43 2.94
N ILE A 74 4.62 -5.75 2.14
CA ILE A 74 6.04 -5.51 2.43
C ILE A 74 6.19 -4.08 2.94
N ASP A 75 7.01 -3.94 3.98
CA ASP A 75 7.41 -2.65 4.54
C ASP A 75 8.87 -2.36 4.19
N LEU A 76 9.14 -1.13 3.75
CA LEU A 76 10.48 -0.67 3.37
C LEU A 76 11.49 -0.85 4.50
N HIS A 77 11.12 -0.53 5.73
CA HIS A 77 12.03 -0.62 6.87
C HIS A 77 12.43 -2.07 7.15
N LYS A 78 11.49 -3.01 7.01
CA LYS A 78 11.80 -4.44 7.13
C LYS A 78 12.81 -4.91 6.08
N LEU A 79 12.71 -4.44 4.84
CA LEU A 79 13.70 -4.80 3.81
C LEU A 79 15.09 -4.25 4.15
N LEU A 80 15.16 -3.03 4.69
CA LEU A 80 16.42 -2.42 5.12
C LEU A 80 17.03 -3.17 6.31
N ASP A 81 16.21 -3.56 7.29
CA ASP A 81 16.65 -4.33 8.47
C ASP A 81 17.23 -5.70 8.08
N GLU A 82 16.70 -6.32 7.02
CA GLU A 82 17.20 -7.56 6.42
C GLU A 82 18.41 -7.35 5.48
N GLY A 83 18.91 -6.11 5.36
CA GLY A 83 20.09 -5.77 4.57
C GLY A 83 19.85 -5.63 3.06
N ILE A 84 18.59 -5.60 2.61
CA ILE A 84 18.23 -5.37 1.21
C ILE A 84 18.25 -3.85 0.95
N ASN A 85 18.99 -3.41 -0.07
CA ASN A 85 19.13 -2.01 -0.47
C ASN A 85 18.96 -1.82 -1.98
#